data_AF-A0A920NW94-F1
#
_entry.id   AF-A0A920NW94-F1
#
_cell.length_a   1.000
_cell.length_b   1.000
_cell.length_c   1.000
_cell.angle_alpha   90.00
_cell.angle_beta   90.00
_cell.angle_gamma   90.00
#
_symmetry.space_group_name_H-M   'P 1'
#
loop_
_entity.id
_entity.type
_entity.pdbx_description
1 polymer ?
#
loop_
_entity_poly.entity_id
_entity_poly.type
_entity_poly.pdbx_seq_one_letter_code
_entity_poly.pdbx_strand_id
1 'polypeptide(L)'
;MALSIAKMKGDNLLELWSDETFERILDSSLWDSKLGLMQINPKYDGKGKTQVLTEYFGNLKLGDASGDLAIVSYDIEERKPLFLNPSYGNANISAIDAGHASSAAQFIIQLPESEIDT
;
A
#
# COMPACT_ATOMS: atom_id res chain seq x y z
N MET A 1 2.50 8.75 5.55
CA MET A 1 1.79 7.75 6.38
C MET A 1 2.55 7.37 7.64
N ALA A 2 3.76 6.80 7.53
CA ALA A 2 4.59 6.36 8.67
C ALA A 2 4.72 7.38 9.81
N LEU A 3 5.00 8.65 9.47
CA LEU A 3 5.16 9.72 10.47
C LEU A 3 3.81 10.23 11.00
N SER A 4 2.89 10.62 10.11
CA SER A 4 1.66 11.31 10.52
C SER A 4 0.62 10.37 11.17
N ILE A 5 0.43 9.17 10.60
CA ILE A 5 -0.57 8.19 11.06
C ILE A 5 0.03 7.26 12.13
N ALA A 6 1.10 6.54 11.78
CA ALA A 6 1.71 5.54 12.66
C ALA A 6 2.66 6.14 13.72
N LYS A 7 2.93 7.45 13.66
CA LYS A 7 3.78 8.18 14.63
C LYS A 7 5.14 7.50 14.84
N MET A 8 5.69 6.93 13.76
CA MET A 8 6.93 6.17 13.82
C MET A 8 8.10 7.04 14.29
N LYS A 9 8.93 6.46 15.15
CA LYS A 9 10.24 7.01 15.53
C LYS A 9 11.29 6.63 14.48
N GLY A 10 12.47 7.26 14.55
CA GLY A 10 13.55 7.06 13.60
C GLY A 10 13.91 5.59 13.36
N ASP A 11 14.08 4.80 14.43
CA ASP A 11 14.47 3.39 14.33
C ASP A 11 13.42 2.55 13.59
N ASN A 12 12.12 2.70 13.93
CA ASN A 12 11.04 2.00 13.23
C ASN A 12 10.90 2.44 11.77
N LEU A 13 11.22 3.70 11.47
CA LEU A 13 11.24 4.18 10.09
C LEU A 13 12.39 3.53 9.32
N LEU A 14 13.58 3.43 9.91
CA LEU A 14 14.72 2.74 9.29
C LEU A 14 14.44 1.24 9.09
N GLU A 15 13.76 0.61 10.04
CA GLU A 15 13.32 -0.78 9.93
C GLU A 15 12.33 -0.97 8.78
N LEU A 16 11.32 -0.09 8.65
CA LEU A 16 10.37 -0.11 7.54
C LEU A 16 11.08 0.02 6.16
N TRP A 17 12.19 0.77 6.09
CA TRP A 17 12.98 0.97 4.87
C TRP A 17 14.19 0.02 4.77
N SER A 18 14.26 -1.02 5.61
CA SER A 18 15.36 -1.98 5.59
C SER A 18 15.30 -2.92 4.39
N ASP A 19 16.47 -3.46 4.01
CA ASP A 19 16.58 -4.47 2.95
C ASP A 19 15.69 -5.69 3.24
N GLU A 20 15.62 -6.13 4.50
CA GLU A 20 14.76 -7.24 4.93
C GLU A 20 13.27 -6.95 4.64
N THR A 21 12.81 -5.73 4.91
CA THR A 21 11.44 -5.33 4.59
C THR A 21 11.20 -5.30 3.08
N PHE A 22 12.18 -4.82 2.30
CA PHE A 22 12.07 -4.80 0.84
C PHE A 22 12.10 -6.18 0.20
N GLU A 23 12.92 -7.10 0.69
CA GLU A 23 12.95 -8.49 0.23
C GLU A 23 11.58 -9.17 0.39
N ARG A 24 10.87 -8.84 1.48
CA ARG A 24 9.50 -9.30 1.70
C ARG A 24 8.51 -8.64 0.74
N ILE A 25 8.57 -7.31 0.59
CA ILE A 25 7.64 -6.57 -0.29
C ILE A 25 7.81 -6.96 -1.76
N LEU A 26 9.05 -7.20 -2.19
CA LEU A 26 9.45 -7.39 -3.59
C LEU A 26 9.74 -8.86 -3.92
N ASP A 27 9.05 -9.80 -3.27
CA ASP A 27 9.15 -11.22 -3.63
C ASP A 27 8.57 -11.47 -5.04
N SER A 28 9.43 -11.86 -5.97
CA SER A 28 9.09 -12.23 -7.35
C SER A 28 8.98 -13.74 -7.59
N SER A 29 9.01 -14.56 -6.54
CA SER A 29 9.00 -16.03 -6.64
C SER A 29 7.88 -16.57 -7.55
N LEU A 30 6.68 -15.99 -7.50
CA LEU A 30 5.55 -16.36 -8.37
C LEU A 30 5.76 -15.98 -9.84
N TRP A 31 6.43 -14.86 -10.11
CA TRP A 31 6.77 -14.40 -11.46
C TRP A 31 7.87 -15.28 -12.07
N ASP A 32 8.88 -15.60 -11.27
CA ASP A 32 10.05 -16.36 -11.71
C ASP A 32 9.73 -17.85 -11.92
N SER A 33 8.84 -18.42 -11.10
CA SER A 33 8.43 -19.83 -11.19
C SER A 33 7.51 -20.15 -12.36
N LYS A 34 6.74 -19.19 -12.88
CA LYS A 34 5.73 -19.42 -13.94
C LYS A 34 6.27 -19.35 -15.38
N LEU A 35 7.57 -19.13 -15.59
CA LEU A 35 8.20 -18.75 -16.88
C LEU A 35 7.45 -17.53 -17.46
N GLY A 36 8.04 -16.33 -17.36
CA GLY A 36 7.47 -15.00 -17.71
C GLY A 36 6.91 -14.77 -19.14
N LEU A 37 6.40 -15.81 -19.80
CA LEU A 37 5.75 -15.88 -21.11
C LEU A 37 4.30 -15.38 -21.08
N MET A 38 3.68 -15.23 -19.91
CA MET A 38 2.40 -14.52 -19.77
C MET A 38 2.60 -13.23 -18.98
N GLN A 39 3.10 -12.18 -19.64
CA GLN A 39 3.27 -10.81 -19.10
C GLN A 39 1.95 -10.11 -18.73
N ILE A 40 0.90 -10.86 -18.40
CA ILE A 40 -0.43 -10.35 -18.08
C ILE A 40 -0.53 -10.01 -16.58
N ASN A 41 0.30 -10.64 -15.74
CA ASN A 41 0.28 -10.43 -14.30
C ASN A 41 1.33 -9.39 -13.85
N PRO A 42 1.14 -8.74 -12.69
CA PRO A 42 2.18 -7.92 -12.09
C PRO A 42 3.39 -8.74 -11.62
N LYS A 43 4.58 -8.11 -11.58
CA LYS A 43 5.83 -8.75 -11.14
C LYS A 43 5.79 -9.23 -9.67
N TYR A 44 5.16 -8.46 -8.79
CA TYR A 44 5.02 -8.76 -7.37
C TYR A 44 3.55 -9.01 -7.02
N ASP A 45 3.28 -10.07 -6.26
CA ASP A 45 1.91 -10.50 -5.93
C ASP A 45 1.21 -9.67 -4.85
N GLY A 46 1.96 -8.74 -4.23
CA GLY A 46 1.46 -7.80 -3.24
C GLY A 46 1.30 -8.38 -1.83
N LYS A 47 1.46 -9.69 -1.60
CA LYS A 47 1.22 -10.29 -0.26
C LYS A 47 2.22 -9.81 0.78
N GLY A 48 3.50 -9.76 0.43
CA GLY A 48 4.53 -9.24 1.33
C GLY A 48 4.30 -7.78 1.69
N LYS A 49 3.83 -6.96 0.73
CA LYS A 49 3.40 -5.59 0.99
C LYS A 49 2.21 -5.53 1.96
N THR A 50 1.19 -6.35 1.76
CA THR A 50 0.04 -6.40 2.69
C THR A 50 0.49 -6.81 4.10
N GLN A 51 1.38 -7.78 4.23
CA GLN A 51 1.93 -8.20 5.54
C GLN A 51 2.67 -7.05 6.22
N VAL A 52 3.60 -6.40 5.53
CA VAL A 52 4.36 -5.27 6.07
C VAL A 52 3.43 -4.11 6.44
N LEU A 53 2.50 -3.74 5.56
CA LEU A 53 1.53 -2.68 5.88
C LEU A 53 0.66 -3.05 7.10
N THR A 54 0.27 -4.33 7.24
CA THR A 54 -0.48 -4.81 8.41
C THR A 54 0.34 -4.72 9.69
N GLU A 55 1.62 -5.09 9.65
CA GLU A 55 2.53 -5.02 10.81
C GLU A 55 2.70 -3.59 11.32
N TYR A 56 2.88 -2.64 10.41
CA TYR A 56 3.20 -1.26 10.76
C TYR A 56 1.99 -0.34 10.94
N PHE A 57 0.87 -0.63 10.26
CA PHE A 57 -0.32 0.23 10.30
C PHE A 57 -1.54 -0.44 10.94
N GLY A 58 -1.62 -1.77 10.99
CA GLY A 58 -2.72 -2.51 11.63
C GLY A 58 -4.10 -1.96 11.29
N ASN A 59 -4.87 -1.58 12.32
CA ASN A 59 -6.22 -1.04 12.16
C ASN A 59 -6.27 0.50 12.07
N LEU A 60 -5.12 1.18 11.88
CA LEU A 60 -5.07 2.63 11.79
C LEU A 60 -5.81 3.13 10.54
N LYS A 61 -6.46 4.26 10.69
CA LYS A 61 -7.20 4.96 9.65
C LYS A 61 -6.56 6.31 9.37
N LEU A 62 -6.95 6.94 8.26
CA LEU A 62 -6.44 8.27 7.92
C LEU A 62 -6.75 9.29 9.02
N GLY A 63 -7.89 9.16 9.70
CA GLY A 63 -8.30 10.02 10.81
C GLY A 63 -7.39 9.97 12.05
N ASP A 64 -6.53 8.95 12.18
CA ASP A 64 -5.57 8.85 13.29
C ASP A 64 -4.33 9.75 13.10
N ALA A 65 -4.25 10.43 11.95
CA ALA A 65 -3.18 11.37 11.62
C ALA A 65 -3.06 12.50 12.67
N SER A 66 -1.84 12.73 13.15
CA SER A 66 -1.52 13.79 14.12
C SER A 66 -1.08 15.13 13.49
N GLY A 67 -1.06 15.20 12.17
CA GLY A 67 -0.73 16.41 11.41
C GLY A 67 -1.22 16.31 9.97
N ASP A 68 -0.80 17.26 9.14
CA ASP A 68 -1.22 17.31 7.74
C ASP A 68 -0.83 16.03 7.00
N LEU A 69 -1.78 15.51 6.24
CA LEU A 69 -1.64 14.28 5.49
C LEU A 69 -2.18 14.48 4.07
N ALA A 70 -1.34 14.23 3.09
CA ALA A 70 -1.72 14.18 1.69
C ALA A 70 -1.32 12.81 1.14
N ILE A 71 -2.30 12.01 0.74
CA ILE A 71 -2.06 10.76 0.01
C ILE A 71 -2.74 10.91 -1.34
N VAL A 72 -2.00 10.60 -2.40
CA VAL A 72 -2.48 10.67 -3.78
C VAL A 72 -2.54 9.28 -4.37
N SER A 73 -3.58 9.02 -5.14
CA SER A 73 -3.77 7.81 -5.95
C SER A 73 -4.44 8.21 -7.27
N TYR A 74 -4.77 7.21 -8.10
CA TYR A 74 -5.52 7.39 -9.32
C TYR A 74 -6.73 6.45 -9.32
N ASP A 75 -7.91 7.00 -9.50
CA ASP A 75 -9.14 6.23 -9.69
C ASP A 75 -9.25 5.85 -11.16
N ILE A 76 -9.14 4.54 -11.45
CA ILE A 76 -9.15 4.01 -12.81
C ILE A 76 -10.54 4.02 -13.44
N GLU A 77 -11.60 3.90 -12.63
CA GLU A 77 -12.99 3.89 -13.09
C GLU A 77 -13.40 5.30 -13.49
N GLU A 78 -13.14 6.26 -12.60
CA GLU A 78 -13.44 7.67 -12.80
C GLU A 78 -12.41 8.40 -13.67
N ARG A 79 -11.28 7.75 -13.97
CA ARG A 79 -10.14 8.29 -14.73
C ARG A 79 -9.65 9.64 -14.21
N LYS A 80 -9.50 9.78 -12.90
CA LYS A 80 -9.08 11.04 -12.26
C LYS A 80 -8.14 10.81 -11.07
N PRO A 81 -7.28 11.79 -10.73
CA PRO A 81 -6.52 11.74 -9.49
C PRO A 81 -7.45 11.65 -8.30
N LEU A 82 -7.13 10.77 -7.36
CA LEU A 82 -7.83 10.62 -6.09
C LEU A 82 -6.94 11.22 -5.00
N PHE A 83 -7.48 12.24 -4.31
CA PHE A 83 -6.81 12.86 -3.17
C PHE A 83 -7.45 12.36 -1.87
N LEU A 84 -6.66 11.67 -1.05
CA LEU A 84 -7.10 11.07 0.20
C LEU A 84 -6.56 11.91 1.37
N ASN A 85 -7.48 12.60 2.05
CA ASN A 85 -7.15 13.42 3.21
C ASN A 85 -8.32 13.37 4.22
N PRO A 86 -8.05 13.20 5.53
CA PRO A 86 -9.08 13.09 6.56
C PRO A 86 -10.08 14.26 6.55
N SER A 87 -9.60 15.48 6.31
CA SER A 87 -10.41 16.72 6.27
C SER A 87 -11.36 16.78 5.08
N TYR A 88 -11.17 15.93 4.06
CA TYR A 88 -12.02 15.84 2.87
C TYR A 88 -12.99 14.65 2.94
N GLY A 89 -13.30 14.16 4.14
CA GLY A 89 -14.26 13.08 4.37
C GLY A 89 -13.68 11.68 4.27
N ASN A 90 -12.36 11.54 4.14
CA ASN A 90 -11.69 10.24 4.01
C ASN A 90 -11.16 9.67 5.35
N ALA A 91 -11.58 10.24 6.49
CA ALA A 91 -11.03 9.89 7.80
C ALA A 91 -11.18 8.40 8.16
N ASN A 92 -12.21 7.72 7.65
CA ASN A 92 -12.48 6.32 7.94
C ASN A 92 -11.71 5.31 7.07
N ILE A 93 -10.99 5.76 6.05
CA ILE A 93 -10.22 4.89 5.15
C ILE A 93 -9.06 4.26 5.90
N SER A 94 -8.84 2.96 5.70
CA SER A 94 -7.70 2.24 6.26
C SER A 94 -6.39 2.80 5.75
N ALA A 95 -5.40 2.95 6.64
CA ALA A 95 -4.05 3.31 6.24
C ALA A 95 -3.42 2.25 5.31
N ILE A 96 -3.81 0.98 5.45
CA ILE A 96 -3.36 -0.11 4.58
C ILE A 96 -3.91 0.09 3.16
N ASP A 97 -5.21 0.37 3.01
CA ASP A 97 -5.84 0.59 1.69
C ASP A 97 -5.25 1.81 0.98
N ALA A 98 -5.06 2.90 1.72
CA ALA A 98 -4.41 4.10 1.18
C ALA A 98 -2.94 3.84 0.79
N GLY A 99 -2.23 3.01 1.56
CA GLY A 99 -0.88 2.55 1.25
C GLY A 99 -0.83 1.68 -0.01
N HIS A 100 -1.78 0.76 -0.18
CA HIS A 100 -1.91 -0.02 -1.41
C HIS A 100 -2.18 0.86 -2.61
N ALA A 101 -3.22 1.70 -2.55
CA ALA A 101 -3.66 2.55 -3.66
C ALA A 101 -2.56 3.51 -4.14
N SER A 102 -1.89 4.21 -3.22
CA SER A 102 -0.89 5.24 -3.57
C SER A 102 0.43 4.71 -4.12
N SER A 103 0.76 3.43 -3.87
CA SER A 103 2.01 2.80 -4.34
C SER A 103 1.77 1.65 -5.31
N ALA A 104 0.54 1.50 -5.81
CA ALA A 104 0.22 0.56 -6.87
C ALA A 104 0.71 1.09 -8.22
N ALA A 105 1.89 0.64 -8.63
CA ALA A 105 2.40 0.87 -9.96
C ALA A 105 1.88 -0.23 -10.91
N GLN A 106 1.26 0.19 -12.02
CA GLN A 106 0.75 -0.71 -13.06
C GLN A 106 1.85 -1.67 -13.52
N PHE A 107 1.50 -2.95 -13.70
CA PHE A 107 2.40 -4.06 -14.06
C PHE A 107 3.51 -4.40 -13.04
N ILE A 108 3.71 -3.59 -12.00
CA ILE A 108 4.75 -3.82 -11.00
C ILE A 108 4.21 -4.61 -9.81
N ILE A 109 3.10 -4.17 -9.21
CA ILE A 109 2.53 -4.80 -8.01
C ILE A 109 1.03 -5.04 -8.16
N GLN A 110 0.58 -6.22 -7.73
CA GLN A 110 -0.83 -6.57 -7.73
C GLN A 110 -1.57 -5.82 -6.62
N LEU A 111 -2.72 -5.26 -6.97
CA LEU A 111 -3.66 -4.71 -6.00
C LEU A 111 -4.36 -5.86 -5.28
N PRO A 112 -4.60 -5.75 -3.96
CA PRO A 112 -5.49 -6.68 -3.28
C PRO A 112 -6.86 -6.64 -3.99
N GLU A 113 -7.43 -7.81 -4.26
CA GLU A 113 -8.81 -7.88 -4.72
C GLU A 113 -9.67 -7.27 -3.61
N SER A 114 -10.49 -6.26 -3.95
CA SER A 114 -11.59 -5.88 -3.06
C SER A 114 -12.43 -7.13 -2.87
N GLU A 115 -12.75 -7.52 -1.63
CA GLU A 115 -13.84 -8.46 -1.39
C GLU A 115 -15.07 -7.89 -2.13
N ILE A 116 -15.39 -8.49 -3.27
CA ILE A 116 -16.63 -8.19 -3.97
C ILE A 116 -17.69 -8.80 -3.06
N ASP A 117 -18.34 -7.94 -2.29
CA ASP A 117 -19.55 -8.28 -1.55
C ASP A 117 -20.56 -8.84 -2.57
N THR A 118 -20.76 -10.16 -2.53
CA THR A 118 -21.82 -10.91 -3.21
C THR A 118 -22.69 -11.61 -2.20
#